data_AF-A0A059X2F9-F1
#
_entry.id   AF-A0A059X2F9-F1
#
_cell.length_a   1.000
_cell.length_b   1.000
_cell.length_c   1.000
_cell.angle_alpha   90.00
_cell.angle_beta   90.00
_cell.angle_gamma   90.00
#
_symmetry.space_group_name_H-M   'P 1'
#
loop_
_entity.id
_entity.type
_entity.pdbx_description
1 polymer ?
#
loop_
_entity_poly.entity_id
_entity_poly.type
_entity_poly.pdbx_seq_one_letter_code
_entity_poly.pdbx_strand_id
1 'polypeptide(L)'
;MRNQNRLIRIIFAVLIAAVMTSAIVAQTPLKVCPDPASPCKSKHKKFETYDLPFTLPKTIKPNVTYQSSPFFAVILKNWADSDCDGGEYSTAIERFRLQAQKSFPGRKAFADNMCPDMGALGYVINGKAHVGAFVAVYAGETQADADEFLAKAKEKYKTAKVAKMRVSFERIEQ
;
A
#
# COMPACT_ATOMS: atom_id res chain seq x y z
N MET A 1 -63.84 32.77 -42.11
CA MET A 1 -63.24 33.29 -43.37
C MET A 1 -62.10 34.24 -43.02
N ARG A 2 -60.95 34.10 -43.70
CA ARG A 2 -59.67 34.86 -43.61
C ARG A 2 -58.87 34.59 -42.33
N ASN A 3 -57.71 33.92 -42.29
CA ASN A 3 -56.58 33.69 -43.21
C ASN A 3 -55.82 34.96 -43.60
N GLN A 4 -54.72 35.28 -42.91
CA GLN A 4 -53.44 35.85 -43.41
C GLN A 4 -52.37 35.70 -42.30
N ASN A 5 -51.39 34.80 -42.41
CA ASN A 5 -50.11 34.89 -43.12
C ASN A 5 -49.00 35.74 -42.46
N ARG A 6 -47.92 35.00 -42.13
CA ARG A 6 -46.50 35.36 -42.16
C ARG A 6 -45.96 36.26 -41.02
N LEU A 7 -44.91 35.81 -40.34
CA LEU A 7 -43.51 36.15 -40.66
C LEU A 7 -42.59 35.75 -39.48
N ILE A 8 -41.63 34.86 -39.78
CA ILE A 8 -40.20 35.00 -39.43
C ILE A 8 -39.83 35.21 -37.94
N ARG A 9 -39.24 34.18 -37.31
CA ARG A 9 -37.85 34.21 -36.81
C ARG A 9 -37.42 32.86 -36.23
N ILE A 10 -36.60 32.18 -37.03
CA ILE A 10 -35.69 31.12 -36.64
C ILE A 10 -34.78 31.67 -35.53
N ILE A 11 -34.82 31.10 -34.33
CA ILE A 11 -33.77 31.27 -33.32
C ILE A 11 -33.26 29.87 -32.97
N PHE A 12 -32.14 29.53 -33.61
CA PHE A 12 -31.27 28.42 -33.25
C PHE A 12 -30.76 28.63 -31.82
N ALA A 13 -31.28 27.89 -30.85
CA ALA A 13 -30.66 27.77 -29.54
C ALA A 13 -29.70 26.56 -29.58
N VAL A 14 -28.46 26.82 -30.00
CA VAL A 14 -27.36 25.85 -29.89
C VAL A 14 -26.97 25.77 -28.42
N LEU A 15 -27.43 24.73 -27.72
CA LEU A 15 -26.98 24.39 -26.37
C LEU A 15 -25.56 23.80 -26.47
N ILE A 16 -24.54 24.62 -26.20
CA ILE A 16 -23.15 24.16 -26.07
C ILE A 16 -23.00 23.48 -24.71
N ALA A 17 -23.07 22.15 -24.69
CA ALA A 17 -22.72 21.35 -23.53
C ALA A 17 -21.19 21.41 -23.32
N ALA A 18 -20.75 22.30 -22.44
CA ALA A 18 -19.35 22.36 -21.98
C ALA A 18 -19.05 21.13 -21.12
N VAL A 19 -18.52 20.07 -21.74
CA VAL A 19 -18.00 18.89 -21.04
C VAL A 19 -16.71 19.29 -20.34
N MET A 20 -16.80 19.62 -19.05
CA MET A 20 -15.62 19.78 -18.19
C MET A 20 -14.93 18.42 -18.07
N THR A 21 -13.89 18.22 -18.89
CA THR A 21 -12.97 17.09 -18.76
C THR A 21 -12.01 17.39 -17.63
N SER A 22 -12.38 16.98 -16.41
CA SER A 22 -11.45 16.96 -15.28
C SER A 22 -10.29 16.04 -15.62
N ALA A 23 -9.12 16.60 -15.87
CA ALA A 23 -7.89 15.82 -15.99
C ALA A 23 -7.59 15.18 -14.63
N ILE A 24 -7.90 13.88 -14.50
CA ILE A 24 -7.45 13.09 -13.37
C ILE A 24 -5.93 12.97 -13.51
N VAL A 25 -5.19 13.75 -12.72
CA VAL A 25 -3.73 13.60 -12.61
C VAL A 25 -3.48 12.27 -11.89
N ALA A 26 -3.27 11.21 -12.66
CA ALA A 26 -2.87 9.92 -12.13
C ALA A 26 -1.50 10.08 -11.45
N GLN A 27 -1.45 9.90 -10.13
CA GLN A 27 -0.18 9.83 -9.41
C GLN A 27 0.65 8.67 -9.97
N THR A 28 1.94 8.90 -10.17
CA THR A 28 2.85 7.85 -10.66
C THR A 28 2.82 6.67 -9.68
N PRO A 29 2.60 5.44 -10.17
CA PRO A 29 2.50 4.27 -9.29
C PRO A 29 3.79 4.09 -8.49
N LEU A 30 3.69 4.15 -7.16
CA LEU A 30 4.82 3.95 -6.26
C LEU A 30 5.02 2.44 -6.04
N LYS A 31 6.18 1.90 -6.38
CA LYS A 31 6.42 0.45 -6.35
C LYS A 31 7.10 0.01 -5.06
N VAL A 32 6.73 -1.16 -4.57
CA VAL A 32 7.47 -1.81 -3.48
C VAL A 32 8.80 -2.36 -3.99
N CYS A 33 9.80 -2.45 -3.12
CA CYS A 33 11.06 -3.13 -3.38
C CYS A 33 11.09 -4.46 -2.62
N PRO A 34 10.73 -5.57 -3.29
CA PRO A 34 10.45 -6.83 -2.63
C PRO A 34 11.71 -7.66 -2.32
N ASP A 35 12.84 -7.34 -2.93
CA ASP A 35 14.11 -8.03 -2.71
C ASP A 35 14.85 -7.40 -1.50
N PRO A 36 15.10 -8.15 -0.41
CA PRO A 36 15.82 -7.65 0.74
C PRO A 36 17.28 -7.28 0.45
N ALA A 37 17.90 -7.82 -0.62
CA ALA A 37 19.24 -7.44 -1.05
C ALA A 37 19.26 -6.10 -1.82
N SER A 38 18.11 -5.66 -2.33
CA SER A 38 17.96 -4.48 -3.18
C SER A 38 16.82 -3.55 -2.73
N PRO A 39 16.81 -3.05 -1.48
CA PRO A 39 15.75 -2.17 -0.99
C PRO A 39 15.77 -0.81 -1.71
N CYS A 40 14.60 -0.19 -1.95
CA CYS A 40 14.59 1.19 -2.40
C CYS A 40 15.20 2.12 -1.35
N LYS A 41 15.84 3.16 -1.86
CA LYS A 41 16.39 4.25 -1.07
C LYS A 41 15.50 5.47 -1.23
N SER A 42 15.32 6.21 -0.14
CA SER A 42 14.63 7.50 -0.14
C SER A 42 15.45 8.50 0.67
N LYS A 43 15.47 9.76 0.24
CA LYS A 43 16.04 10.86 1.03
C LYS A 43 15.11 11.33 2.15
N HIS A 44 13.84 10.91 2.10
CA HIS A 44 12.79 11.40 2.99
C HIS A 44 12.45 10.44 4.13
N LYS A 45 12.82 9.16 3.98
CA LYS A 45 12.64 8.13 4.99
C LYS A 45 13.80 7.15 4.92
N LYS A 46 14.40 6.88 6.08
CA LYS A 46 15.17 5.66 6.28
C LYS A 46 14.17 4.56 6.63
N PHE A 47 14.11 3.52 5.79
CA PHE A 47 13.28 2.37 6.06
C PHE A 47 13.94 1.48 7.10
N GLU A 48 13.19 1.03 8.08
CA GLU A 48 13.69 0.12 9.11
C GLU A 48 13.83 -1.30 8.57
N THR A 49 14.54 -2.15 9.31
CA THR A 49 14.80 -3.54 8.86
C THR A 49 13.53 -4.37 8.73
N TYR A 50 12.47 -4.02 9.44
CA TYR A 50 11.15 -4.66 9.39
C TYR A 50 10.16 -3.98 8.44
N ASP A 51 10.47 -2.80 7.90
CA ASP A 51 9.62 -2.12 6.92
C ASP A 51 9.58 -2.88 5.60
N LEU A 52 8.46 -2.80 4.87
CA LEU A 52 8.43 -3.10 3.43
C LEU A 52 8.72 -1.82 2.64
N PRO A 53 9.94 -1.65 2.09
CA PRO A 53 10.31 -0.41 1.42
C PRO A 53 9.51 -0.24 0.13
N PHE A 54 9.14 1.00 -0.18
CA PHE A 54 8.57 1.37 -1.47
C PHE A 54 9.13 2.71 -1.97
N THR A 55 9.07 2.94 -3.28
CA THR A 55 9.59 4.17 -3.88
C THR A 55 8.80 5.37 -3.38
N LEU A 56 9.49 6.41 -2.93
CA LEU A 56 8.88 7.68 -2.59
C LEU A 56 9.20 8.73 -3.66
N PRO A 57 8.30 9.71 -3.91
CA PRO A 57 8.60 10.82 -4.81
C PRO A 57 9.85 11.59 -4.39
N LYS A 58 10.52 12.21 -5.37
CA LYS A 58 11.69 13.08 -5.11
C LYS A 58 11.36 14.26 -4.20
N THR A 59 10.11 14.68 -4.14
CA THR A 59 9.63 15.75 -3.25
C THR A 59 8.35 15.27 -2.58
N ILE A 60 8.30 15.35 -1.26
CA ILE A 60 7.11 15.05 -0.47
C ILE A 60 6.62 16.30 0.26
N LYS A 61 5.31 16.37 0.50
CA LYS A 61 4.67 17.39 1.31
C LYS A 61 4.34 16.80 2.69
N PRO A 62 4.48 17.59 3.78
CA PRO A 62 3.96 17.21 5.09
C PRO A 62 2.45 16.91 5.03
N ASN A 63 1.97 16.03 5.91
CA ASN A 63 0.56 15.68 6.09
C ASN A 63 -0.12 15.19 4.80
N VAL A 64 0.65 14.55 3.92
CA VAL A 64 0.18 13.86 2.72
C VAL A 64 0.58 12.40 2.81
N THR A 65 -0.41 11.51 2.73
CA THR A 65 -0.18 10.06 2.68
C THR A 65 0.25 9.64 1.27
N TYR A 66 1.43 9.02 1.17
CA TYR A 66 1.93 8.39 -0.04
C TYR A 66 1.71 6.89 0.04
N GLN A 67 1.12 6.27 -0.98
CA GLN A 67 0.80 4.84 -0.99
C GLN A 67 1.43 4.11 -2.15
N SER A 68 1.85 2.86 -1.92
CA SER A 68 2.27 1.97 -2.99
C SER A 68 1.12 1.59 -3.92
N SER A 69 1.46 1.14 -5.13
CA SER A 69 0.60 0.28 -5.93
C SER A 69 0.15 -0.94 -5.10
N PRO A 70 -1.04 -1.49 -5.39
CA PRO A 70 -1.47 -2.74 -4.77
C PRO A 70 -0.47 -3.85 -5.03
N PHE A 71 -0.26 -4.68 -4.02
CA PHE A 71 0.49 -5.92 -4.11
C PHE A 71 -0.18 -7.01 -3.29
N PHE A 72 0.32 -8.23 -3.39
CA PHE A 72 -0.08 -9.34 -2.55
C PHE A 72 1.05 -9.70 -1.59
N ALA A 73 0.66 -10.03 -0.37
CA ALA A 73 1.54 -10.61 0.62
C ALA A 73 0.92 -11.88 1.19
N VAL A 74 1.76 -12.75 1.73
CA VAL A 74 1.31 -13.86 2.56
C VAL A 74 1.56 -13.47 4.01
N ILE A 75 0.48 -13.27 4.76
CA ILE A 75 0.51 -13.03 6.21
C ILE A 75 0.80 -14.37 6.88
N LEU A 76 1.92 -14.45 7.58
CA LEU A 76 2.37 -15.67 8.26
C LEU A 76 1.73 -15.81 9.65
N LYS A 77 1.65 -14.69 10.38
CA LYS A 77 1.11 -14.64 11.75
C LYS A 77 0.57 -13.24 12.05
N ASN A 78 -0.49 -13.19 12.85
CA ASN A 78 -1.05 -11.96 13.43
C ASN A 78 -0.95 -12.04 14.96
N TRP A 79 -0.91 -10.88 15.60
CA TRP A 79 -0.95 -10.70 17.05
C TRP A 79 -2.04 -9.68 17.34
N ALA A 80 -2.86 -9.96 18.37
CA ALA A 80 -3.88 -9.02 18.83
C ALA A 80 -3.21 -7.80 19.48
N ASP A 81 -2.21 -8.07 20.31
CA ASP A 81 -1.41 -7.09 21.03
C ASP A 81 0.08 -7.37 20.82
N SER A 82 0.88 -6.31 20.87
CA SER A 82 2.34 -6.36 20.76
C SER A 82 2.96 -5.61 21.93
N ASP A 83 3.80 -6.29 22.71
CA ASP A 83 4.60 -5.65 23.75
C ASP A 83 5.81 -4.94 23.14
N CYS A 84 6.05 -3.71 23.57
CA CYS A 84 7.19 -2.86 23.19
C CYS A 84 8.42 -3.13 24.06
N ASP A 85 8.85 -4.38 24.14
CA ASP A 85 9.94 -4.83 25.01
C ASP A 85 11.35 -4.56 24.43
N GLY A 86 11.44 -4.19 23.15
CA GLY A 86 12.67 -3.82 22.44
C GLY A 86 12.87 -2.32 22.25
N GLY A 87 12.08 -1.48 22.94
CA GLY A 87 12.07 -0.03 22.73
C GLY A 87 11.10 0.36 21.60
N GLU A 88 11.59 0.41 20.37
CA GLU A 88 10.80 0.79 19.17
C GLU A 88 10.18 -0.43 18.46
N TYR A 89 10.38 -1.63 19.00
CA TYR A 89 9.81 -2.85 18.43
C TYR A 89 9.53 -3.94 19.47
N SER A 90 8.68 -4.89 19.09
CA SER A 90 8.47 -6.14 19.84
C SER A 90 9.54 -7.18 19.48
N THR A 91 10.33 -7.61 20.45
CA THR A 91 11.43 -8.57 20.22
C THR A 91 10.91 -9.92 19.74
N ALA A 92 9.72 -10.34 20.20
CA ALA A 92 9.08 -11.58 19.79
C ALA A 92 8.67 -11.55 18.31
N ILE A 93 8.11 -10.42 17.86
CA ILE A 93 7.70 -10.21 16.47
C ILE A 93 8.93 -10.12 15.58
N GLU A 94 9.97 -9.38 15.98
CA GLU A 94 11.20 -9.25 15.18
C GLU A 94 11.95 -10.57 15.06
N ARG A 95 12.02 -11.35 16.14
CA ARG A 95 12.61 -12.70 16.09
C ARG A 95 11.86 -13.59 15.10
N PHE A 96 10.53 -13.53 15.09
CA PHE A 96 9.71 -14.29 14.13
C PHE A 96 9.93 -13.80 12.69
N ARG A 97 9.99 -12.48 12.47
CA ARG A 97 10.26 -11.88 11.15
C ARG A 97 11.63 -12.30 10.63
N LEU A 98 12.68 -12.30 11.45
CA LEU A 98 14.01 -12.77 11.08
C LEU A 98 14.02 -14.26 10.71
N GLN A 99 13.26 -15.10 11.43
CA GLN A 99 13.09 -16.51 11.06
C GLN A 99 12.38 -16.67 9.71
N ALA A 100 11.34 -15.87 9.47
CA ALA A 100 10.66 -15.84 8.18
C ALA A 100 11.60 -15.38 7.06
N GLN A 101 12.37 -14.32 7.28
CA GLN A 101 13.34 -13.80 6.30
C GLN A 101 14.38 -14.85 5.90
N LYS A 102 14.89 -15.62 6.88
CA LYS A 102 15.80 -16.75 6.63
C LYS A 102 15.15 -17.87 5.81
N SER A 103 13.85 -18.07 6.00
CA SER A 103 13.10 -19.11 5.27
C SER A 103 12.80 -18.70 3.82
N PHE A 104 12.73 -17.39 3.55
CA PHE A 104 12.41 -16.84 2.23
C PHE A 104 13.41 -15.73 1.85
N PRO A 105 14.69 -16.06 1.61
CA PRO A 105 15.75 -15.06 1.48
C PRO A 105 15.57 -14.12 0.27
N GLY A 106 14.89 -14.55 -0.79
CA GLY A 106 14.62 -13.72 -1.98
C GLY A 106 13.35 -12.88 -1.91
N ARG A 107 12.63 -12.89 -0.78
CA ARG A 107 11.38 -12.14 -0.59
C ARG A 107 11.43 -11.41 0.74
N LYS A 108 11.13 -10.12 0.75
CA LYS A 108 11.16 -9.31 1.97
C LYS A 108 10.10 -9.79 2.95
N ALA A 109 10.56 -10.23 4.12
CA ALA A 109 9.73 -10.41 5.29
C ALA A 109 9.66 -9.09 6.06
N PHE A 110 8.45 -8.62 6.29
CA PHE A 110 8.14 -7.33 6.90
C PHE A 110 7.12 -7.51 8.03
N ALA A 111 7.02 -6.49 8.86
CA ALA A 111 6.09 -6.46 9.98
C ALA A 111 5.41 -5.10 10.10
N ASP A 112 4.25 -5.11 10.71
CA ASP A 112 3.51 -3.91 11.09
C ASP A 112 3.48 -3.77 12.61
N ASN A 113 3.32 -2.51 13.04
CA ASN A 113 3.03 -2.11 14.40
C ASN A 113 3.99 -2.72 15.42
N MET A 114 5.28 -2.42 15.22
CA MET A 114 6.34 -2.87 16.10
C MET A 114 6.31 -2.11 17.43
N CYS A 115 5.95 -0.82 17.44
CA CYS A 115 5.62 0.08 18.56
C CYS A 115 5.09 1.42 18.02
N PRO A 116 4.57 2.34 18.86
CA PRO A 116 4.25 3.70 18.44
C PRO A 116 5.49 4.43 17.91
N ASP A 117 5.56 4.64 16.60
CA ASP A 117 6.60 5.39 15.91
C ASP A 117 5.94 6.36 14.91
N MET A 118 6.25 7.66 15.05
CA MET A 118 5.72 8.72 14.18
C MET A 118 6.25 8.62 12.73
N GLY A 119 7.33 7.85 12.51
CA GLY A 119 7.89 7.53 11.20
C GLY A 119 7.47 6.17 10.64
N ALA A 120 6.58 5.44 11.33
CA ALA A 120 6.16 4.10 10.94
C ALA A 120 5.47 4.07 9.58
N LEU A 121 5.59 2.94 8.90
CA LEU A 121 4.75 2.65 7.74
C LEU A 121 3.36 2.21 8.18
N GLY A 122 2.34 2.70 7.47
CA GLY A 122 0.99 2.17 7.58
C GLY A 122 0.76 1.06 6.55
N TYR A 123 -0.11 0.11 6.90
CA TYR A 123 -0.53 -0.95 5.99
C TYR A 123 -2.05 -1.00 5.85
N VAL A 124 -2.50 -0.98 4.59
CA VAL A 124 -3.90 -1.21 4.23
C VAL A 124 -4.03 -2.64 3.74
N ILE A 125 -4.88 -3.43 4.39
CA ILE A 125 -5.10 -4.84 4.09
C ILE A 125 -6.54 -5.00 3.60
N ASN A 126 -6.70 -5.54 2.39
CA ASN A 126 -8.01 -5.75 1.75
C ASN A 126 -8.90 -4.49 1.77
N GLY A 127 -8.27 -3.32 1.61
CA GLY A 127 -8.96 -2.03 1.56
C GLY A 127 -9.26 -1.38 2.91
N LYS A 128 -8.82 -1.95 4.03
CA LYS A 128 -8.99 -1.39 5.38
C LYS A 128 -7.64 -1.15 6.04
N ALA A 129 -7.54 -0.09 6.85
CA ALA A 129 -6.39 0.08 7.74
C ALA A 129 -6.29 -1.16 8.66
N HIS A 130 -5.09 -1.70 8.83
CA HIS A 130 -4.88 -2.82 9.73
C HIS A 130 -4.88 -2.36 11.19
N VAL A 131 -5.31 -3.25 12.08
CA VAL A 131 -5.25 -3.07 13.54
C VAL A 131 -4.61 -4.34 14.12
N GLY A 132 -3.66 -4.15 15.02
CA GLY A 132 -2.82 -5.21 15.57
C GLY A 132 -1.46 -5.25 14.90
N ALA A 133 -0.70 -6.31 15.19
CA ALA A 133 0.62 -6.52 14.59
C ALA A 133 0.63 -7.78 13.73
N PHE A 134 1.46 -7.81 12.71
CA PHE A 134 1.63 -9.00 11.86
C PHE A 134 3.06 -9.16 11.37
N VAL A 135 3.35 -10.37 10.89
CA VAL A 135 4.51 -10.63 10.04
C VAL A 135 4.00 -11.22 8.73
N ALA A 136 4.46 -10.64 7.62
CA ALA A 136 4.11 -11.05 6.28
C ALA A 136 5.34 -11.11 5.38
N VAL A 137 5.19 -11.76 4.23
CA VAL A 137 6.23 -11.82 3.20
C VAL A 137 5.61 -11.39 1.88
N TYR A 138 6.34 -10.55 1.13
CA TYR A 138 5.89 -10.11 -0.18
C TYR A 138 5.67 -11.30 -1.13
N ALA A 139 4.50 -11.37 -1.73
CA ALA A 139 4.03 -12.53 -2.49
C ALA A 139 3.93 -12.27 -4.00
N GLY A 140 3.83 -11.02 -4.44
CA GLY A 140 3.84 -10.65 -5.86
C GLY A 140 2.92 -9.49 -6.18
N GLU A 141 2.82 -9.13 -7.45
CA GLU A 141 1.86 -8.13 -7.93
C GLU A 141 0.52 -8.77 -8.34
N THR A 142 0.51 -10.08 -8.58
CA THR A 142 -0.68 -10.82 -9.01
C THR A 142 -1.16 -11.82 -7.96
N GLN A 143 -2.45 -12.19 -8.04
CA GLN A 143 -3.03 -13.24 -7.21
C GLN A 143 -2.35 -14.60 -7.46
N ALA A 144 -1.99 -14.89 -8.71
CA ALA A 144 -1.34 -16.15 -9.09
C ALA A 144 0.03 -16.31 -8.42
N ASP A 145 0.88 -15.26 -8.45
CA ASP A 145 2.17 -15.25 -7.75
C ASP A 145 1.98 -15.51 -6.25
N ALA A 146 0.93 -14.91 -5.68
CA ALA A 146 0.62 -15.00 -4.27
C ALA A 146 0.16 -16.40 -3.85
N ASP A 147 -0.67 -17.04 -4.67
CA ASP A 147 -1.16 -18.39 -4.43
C ASP A 147 -0.04 -19.43 -4.57
N GLU A 148 0.85 -19.26 -5.57
CA GLU A 148 2.05 -20.09 -5.70
C GLU A 148 2.95 -19.97 -4.47
N PHE A 149 3.20 -18.74 -4.02
CA PHE A 149 4.01 -18.52 -2.83
C PHE A 149 3.31 -19.00 -1.54
N LEU A 150 1.99 -18.88 -1.45
CA LEU A 150 1.21 -19.37 -0.31
C LEU A 150 1.37 -20.88 -0.14
N ALA A 151 1.35 -21.65 -1.23
CA ALA A 151 1.56 -23.10 -1.18
C ALA A 151 2.89 -23.46 -0.51
N LYS A 152 3.98 -22.80 -0.93
CA LYS A 152 5.32 -22.92 -0.33
C LYS A 152 5.32 -22.47 1.13
N ALA A 153 4.71 -21.34 1.44
CA ALA A 153 4.66 -20.81 2.80
C ALA A 153 3.92 -21.75 3.77
N LYS A 154 2.84 -22.40 3.32
CA LYS A 154 2.03 -23.33 4.11
C LYS A 154 2.75 -24.63 4.47
N GLU A 155 3.86 -24.96 3.83
CA GLU A 155 4.70 -26.09 4.25
C GLU A 155 5.21 -25.87 5.69
N LYS A 156 5.56 -24.62 6.03
CA LYS A 156 6.10 -24.22 7.33
C LYS A 156 5.12 -23.45 8.22
N TYR A 157 4.30 -22.60 7.63
CA TYR A 157 3.37 -21.70 8.32
C TYR A 157 1.92 -22.08 7.97
N LYS A 158 1.36 -23.06 8.70
CA LYS A 158 0.06 -23.67 8.37
C LYS A 158 -1.11 -22.68 8.36
N THR A 159 -1.04 -21.62 9.18
CA THR A 159 -2.05 -20.56 9.27
C THR A 159 -1.84 -19.43 8.27
N ALA A 160 -0.87 -19.55 7.36
CA ALA A 160 -0.57 -18.51 6.39
C ALA A 160 -1.76 -18.25 5.45
N LYS A 161 -1.95 -16.97 5.09
CA LYS A 161 -3.03 -16.52 4.19
C LYS A 161 -2.57 -15.39 3.28
N VAL A 162 -3.09 -15.36 2.06
CA VAL A 162 -2.87 -14.25 1.13
C VAL A 162 -3.71 -13.05 1.56
N ALA A 163 -3.15 -11.86 1.38
CA ALA A 163 -3.85 -10.60 1.49
C ALA A 163 -3.41 -9.62 0.41
N LYS A 164 -4.35 -8.82 -0.09
CA LYS A 164 -4.05 -7.69 -0.97
C LYS A 164 -3.71 -6.49 -0.10
N MET A 165 -2.55 -5.89 -0.35
CA MET A 165 -2.00 -4.85 0.51
C MET A 165 -1.62 -3.59 -0.25
N ARG A 166 -1.58 -2.47 0.48
CA ARG A 166 -0.79 -1.28 0.16
C ARG A 166 0.01 -0.89 1.38
N VAL A 167 1.22 -0.39 1.15
CA VAL A 167 2.04 0.23 2.19
C VAL A 167 1.98 1.75 2.01
N SER A 168 1.96 2.48 3.12
CA SER A 168 1.83 3.93 3.12
C SER A 168 2.83 4.60 4.03
N PHE A 169 3.25 5.81 3.65
CA PHE A 169 4.09 6.68 4.45
C PHE A 169 3.50 8.08 4.46
N GLU A 170 3.47 8.70 5.64
CA GLU A 170 3.11 10.08 5.82
C GLU A 170 4.15 10.73 6.74
N ARG A 171 4.64 11.90 6.35
CA ARG A 171 5.47 12.71 7.22
C ARG A 171 4.58 13.70 7.94
N ILE A 172 4.33 13.44 9.22
CA ILE A 172 3.57 14.34 10.09
C ILE A 172 4.49 15.48 10.51
N GLU A 173 4.03 16.72 10.33
CA GLU A 173 4.67 17.91 10.89
C GLU A 173 3.81 18.40 12.05
N GLN A 174 4.41 18.49 13.24
CA GLN A 174 3.76 18.92 14.49
C GLN A 174 3.71 20.44 14.60
#